data_AF-A0A3P8K919-F1
#
_entry.id   AF-A0A3P8K919-F1
#
_cell.length_a   1.000
_cell.length_b   1.000
_cell.length_c   1.000
_cell.angle_alpha   90.00
_cell.angle_beta   90.00
_cell.angle_gamma   90.00
#
_symmetry.space_group_name_H-M   'P 1'
#
loop_
_entity.id
_entity.type
_entity.pdbx_description
1 polymer ?
#
loop_
_entity_poly.entity_id
_entity_poly.type
_entity_poly.pdbx_seq_one_letter_code
_entity_poly.pdbx_strand_id
1 'polypeptide(L)'
;MLKNPHQKYRPSPVISLPDRLWPDRQIAHAPRWLSTDLRDGNQALAEPMDGARKLQFWNLLLECGFKEIEVAFPSASQTDF
;
A
#
# COMPACT_ATOMS: atom_id res chain seq x y z
N MET A 1 9.02 32.20 3.97
CA MET A 1 9.64 30.95 3.47
C MET A 1 10.99 30.73 4.15
N LEU A 2 11.40 29.48 4.38
CA LEU A 2 12.74 29.18 4.92
C LEU A 2 13.82 29.62 3.93
N LYS A 3 14.88 30.27 4.40
CA LYS A 3 16.01 30.70 3.56
C LYS A 3 16.83 29.52 3.01
N ASN A 4 16.93 28.44 3.78
CA ASN A 4 17.69 27.23 3.44
C ASN A 4 16.81 25.98 3.66
N PRO A 5 15.79 25.72 2.81
CA PRO A 5 14.85 24.62 3.04
C PRO A 5 15.50 23.23 3.02
N HIS A 6 16.67 23.09 2.39
CA HIS A 6 17.44 21.84 2.38
C HIS A 6 17.89 21.40 3.78
N GLN A 7 18.14 22.34 4.72
CA GLN A 7 18.60 22.02 6.08
C GLN A 7 17.54 21.32 6.92
N LYS A 8 16.27 21.38 6.52
CA LYS A 8 15.16 20.68 7.20
C LYS A 8 15.27 19.16 7.04
N TYR A 9 15.92 18.69 5.98
CA TYR A 9 15.97 17.28 5.61
C TYR A 9 17.38 16.73 5.79
N ARG A 10 17.48 15.54 6.37
CA ARG A 10 18.75 14.84 6.54
C ARG A 10 18.83 13.70 5.52
N PRO A 11 20.02 13.36 5.00
CA PRO A 11 20.20 12.18 4.17
C PRO A 11 19.72 10.91 4.89
N SER A 12 19.13 9.97 4.14
CA SER A 12 18.83 8.64 4.66
C SER A 12 20.13 7.94 5.06
N PRO A 13 20.17 7.20 6.18
CA PRO A 13 21.35 6.43 6.56
C PRO A 13 21.66 5.36 5.51
N VAL A 14 22.94 5.11 5.28
CA VAL A 14 23.41 4.01 4.43
C VAL A 14 23.32 2.71 5.23
N ILE A 15 22.58 1.74 4.70
CA ILE A 15 22.49 0.40 5.31
C ILE A 15 23.59 -0.47 4.72
N SER A 16 24.53 -0.93 5.56
CA SER A 16 25.60 -1.84 5.15
C SER A 16 25.09 -3.28 5.11
N LEU A 17 24.92 -3.82 3.91
CA LEU A 17 24.60 -5.23 3.65
C LEU A 17 25.60 -5.75 2.61
N PRO A 18 26.86 -6.03 3.01
CA PRO A 18 27.93 -6.38 2.08
C PRO A 18 27.63 -7.68 1.31
N ASP A 19 26.99 -8.65 1.96
CA ASP A 19 26.66 -9.96 1.39
C ASP A 19 25.24 -10.02 0.79
N ARG A 20 24.69 -8.88 0.36
CA ARG A 20 23.36 -8.84 -0.26
C ARG A 20 23.36 -9.61 -1.57
N LEU A 21 22.40 -10.52 -1.71
CA LEU A 21 22.30 -11.39 -2.89
C LEU A 21 21.23 -10.94 -3.90
N TRP A 22 20.41 -9.93 -3.56
CA TRP A 22 19.36 -9.45 -4.47
C TRP A 22 19.87 -8.85 -5.80
N PRO A 23 21.08 -8.25 -5.91
CA PRO A 23 21.57 -7.76 -7.20
C PRO A 23 21.78 -8.86 -8.24
N ASP A 24 22.11 -10.08 -7.80
CA ASP A 24 22.44 -11.21 -8.68
C ASP A 24 21.28 -12.18 -8.89
N ARG A 25 20.12 -11.93 -8.27
CA ARG A 25 18.95 -12.81 -8.33
C ARG A 25 17.90 -12.25 -9.28
N GLN A 26 17.39 -13.10 -10.16
CA GLN A 26 16.21 -12.81 -10.98
C GLN A 26 14.95 -13.38 -10.32
N ILE A 27 13.84 -12.65 -10.42
CA ILE A 27 12.53 -13.11 -9.96
C ILE A 27 12.06 -14.23 -10.90
N ALA A 28 11.84 -15.43 -10.37
CA ALA A 28 11.43 -16.60 -11.15
C ALA A 28 9.94 -16.95 -11.03
N HIS A 29 9.25 -16.42 -10.00
CA HIS A 29 7.86 -16.73 -9.70
C HIS A 29 7.13 -15.50 -9.18
N ALA A 30 5.81 -15.45 -9.38
CA ALA A 30 4.98 -14.41 -8.79
C ALA A 30 5.00 -14.49 -7.25
N PRO A 31 5.04 -13.36 -6.54
CA PRO A 31 4.88 -13.35 -5.10
C PRO A 31 3.41 -13.63 -4.73
N ARG A 32 3.19 -13.83 -3.44
CA ARG A 32 1.84 -13.74 -2.88
C ARG A 32 1.44 -12.27 -2.80
N TRP A 33 0.31 -11.94 -3.41
CA TRP A 33 -0.21 -10.58 -3.48
C TRP A 33 -1.25 -10.33 -2.39
N LEU A 34 -1.12 -9.18 -1.73
CA LEU A 34 -2.13 -8.62 -0.84
C LEU A 34 -2.49 -7.22 -1.34
N SER A 35 -3.76 -7.02 -1.71
CA SER A 35 -4.29 -5.69 -2.06
C SER A 35 -4.74 -4.98 -0.79
N THR A 36 -4.38 -3.70 -0.64
CA THR A 36 -4.80 -2.84 0.49
C THR A 36 -5.77 -1.75 0.06
N ASP A 37 -6.26 -1.83 -1.16
CA ASP A 37 -7.00 -0.77 -1.84
C ASP A 37 -8.28 -0.35 -1.10
N LEU A 38 -9.00 -1.30 -0.51
CA LEU A 38 -10.26 -1.04 0.20
C LEU A 38 -10.07 -0.38 1.58
N ARG A 39 -8.84 -0.41 2.12
CA ARG A 39 -8.50 0.21 3.42
C ARG A 39 -7.51 1.35 3.24
N ASP A 40 -6.26 1.05 2.94
CA ASP A 40 -5.18 2.04 2.85
C ASP A 40 -5.40 3.00 1.67
N GLY A 41 -5.77 2.43 0.51
CA GLY A 41 -6.13 3.22 -0.67
C GLY A 41 -7.35 4.11 -0.40
N ASN A 42 -8.42 3.52 0.15
CA ASN A 42 -9.64 4.24 0.49
C ASN A 42 -9.41 5.41 1.48
N GLN A 43 -8.54 5.25 2.47
CA GLN A 43 -8.22 6.29 3.46
C GLN A 43 -7.46 7.48 2.85
N ALA A 44 -6.75 7.28 1.74
CA ALA A 44 -5.99 8.33 1.07
C ALA A 44 -6.85 9.20 0.11
N LEU A 45 -8.10 8.82 -0.16
CA LEU A 45 -8.99 9.55 -1.06
C LEU A 45 -9.54 10.81 -0.38
N ALA A 46 -9.63 11.92 -1.14
CA ALA A 46 -10.31 13.12 -0.69
C ALA A 46 -11.81 12.88 -0.44
N GLU A 47 -12.43 12.06 -1.31
CA GLU A 47 -13.78 11.52 -1.15
C GLU A 47 -13.70 10.00 -1.01
N PRO A 48 -13.86 9.46 0.21
CA PRO A 48 -13.83 8.01 0.42
C PRO A 48 -14.88 7.26 -0.39
N MET A 49 -14.60 6.01 -0.70
CA MET A 49 -15.55 5.11 -1.36
C MET A 49 -16.76 4.86 -0.47
N ASP A 50 -17.94 5.03 -1.06
CA ASP A 50 -19.18 4.49 -0.51
C ASP A 50 -19.23 2.95 -0.68
N GLY A 51 -20.25 2.32 -0.08
CA GLY A 51 -20.40 0.86 -0.13
C GLY A 51 -20.51 0.30 -1.55
N ALA A 52 -21.11 1.05 -2.49
CA ALA A 52 -21.25 0.60 -3.88
C ALA A 52 -19.89 0.59 -4.60
N ARG A 53 -19.10 1.65 -4.45
CA ARG A 53 -17.73 1.73 -4.98
C ARG A 53 -16.81 0.68 -4.36
N LYS A 54 -16.91 0.46 -3.04
CA LYS A 54 -16.16 -0.62 -2.37
C LYS A 54 -16.51 -2.00 -2.94
N LEU A 55 -17.80 -2.30 -3.12
CA LEU A 55 -18.23 -3.59 -3.66
C LEU A 55 -17.80 -3.79 -5.12
N GLN A 56 -17.90 -2.74 -5.94
CA GLN A 56 -17.40 -2.78 -7.33
C GLN A 56 -15.90 -3.09 -7.36
N PHE A 57 -15.11 -2.44 -6.49
CA PHE A 57 -13.67 -2.63 -6.50
C PHE A 57 -13.25 -3.98 -5.89
N TRP A 58 -13.96 -4.45 -4.87
CA TRP A 58 -13.84 -5.83 -4.39
C TRP A 58 -14.03 -6.85 -5.52
N ASN A 59 -15.09 -6.73 -6.32
CA ASN A 59 -15.35 -7.64 -7.43
C ASN A 59 -14.21 -7.60 -8.47
N LEU A 60 -13.71 -6.40 -8.80
CA LEU A 60 -12.57 -6.26 -9.69
C LEU A 60 -11.31 -6.97 -9.16
N LEU A 61 -11.02 -6.84 -7.86
CA LEU A 61 -9.86 -7.52 -7.25
C LEU A 61 -10.01 -9.04 -7.31
N LEU A 62 -11.24 -9.55 -7.13
CA LEU A 62 -11.52 -10.97 -7.30
C LEU A 62 -11.34 -11.44 -8.75
N GLU A 63 -11.83 -10.67 -9.72
CA GLU A 63 -11.67 -10.95 -11.16
C GLU A 63 -10.19 -10.95 -11.58
N CYS A 64 -9.37 -10.05 -11.01
CA CYS A 64 -7.92 -10.03 -11.18
C CYS A 64 -7.21 -11.22 -10.53
N GLY A 65 -7.89 -11.97 -9.65
CA GLY A 65 -7.37 -13.17 -9.02
C GLY A 65 -6.64 -12.96 -7.69
N PHE A 66 -6.79 -11.80 -7.03
CA PHE A 66 -6.24 -11.58 -5.69
C PHE A 66 -6.81 -12.59 -4.69
N LYS A 67 -5.95 -13.06 -3.79
CA LYS A 67 -6.30 -14.06 -2.76
C LYS A 67 -6.20 -13.51 -1.35
N GLU A 68 -5.46 -12.42 -1.16
CA GLU A 68 -5.41 -11.66 0.08
C GLU A 68 -5.80 -10.22 -0.22
N ILE A 69 -6.81 -9.72 0.51
CA ILE A 69 -7.36 -8.36 0.34
C ILE A 69 -7.64 -7.80 1.74
N GLU A 70 -7.04 -6.65 2.07
CA GLU A 70 -7.36 -5.90 3.28
C GLU A 70 -8.61 -5.07 3.05
N VAL A 71 -9.70 -5.40 3.76
CA VAL A 71 -11.04 -4.88 3.47
C VAL A 71 -11.47 -3.67 4.29
N ALA A 72 -10.87 -3.47 5.48
CA ALA A 72 -11.42 -2.56 6.48
C ALA A 72 -10.44 -2.26 7.62
N PHE A 73 -10.64 -1.14 8.31
CA PHE A 73 -10.15 -0.90 9.67
C PHE A 73 -11.32 -0.74 10.67
N PRO A 74 -11.96 -1.84 11.09
CA PRO A 74 -13.29 -1.81 11.72
C PRO A 74 -13.31 -1.19 13.12
N SER A 75 -12.19 -1.14 13.84
CA SER A 75 -12.13 -0.49 15.15
C SER A 75 -12.08 1.04 15.08
N ALA A 76 -11.82 1.62 13.90
CA ALA A 76 -11.63 3.06 13.72
C ALA A 76 -12.67 3.70 12.78
N SER A 77 -13.49 2.90 12.09
CA SER A 77 -14.49 3.39 11.12
C SER A 77 -15.78 2.56 11.22
N GLN A 78 -16.89 3.24 11.54
CA GLN A 78 -18.22 2.63 11.60
C GLN A 78 -18.72 2.19 10.22
N THR A 79 -18.22 2.80 9.14
CA THR A 79 -18.52 2.42 7.75
C THR A 79 -17.70 1.21 7.30
N ASP A 80 -16.58 0.94 7.97
CA ASP A 80 -15.74 -0.24 7.74
C ASP A 80 -16.14 -1.44 8.60
N PHE A 81 -16.86 -1.20 9.70
CA PHE A 81 -17.43 -2.23 10.58
C PHE A 81 -18.67 -2.85 9.97
#